data_AF-A0A9Q3DEE8-F1
#
_entry.id   AF-A0A9Q3DEE8-F1
#
_cell.length_a   1.000
_cell.length_b   1.000
_cell.length_c   1.000
_cell.angle_alpha   90.00
_cell.angle_beta   90.00
_cell.angle_gamma   90.00
#
_symmetry.space_group_name_H-M   'P 1'
#
loop_
_entity.id
_entity.type
_entity.pdbx_description
1 polymer ?
#
loop_
_entity_poly.entity_id
_entity_poly.type
_entity_poly.pdbx_seq_one_letter_code
_entity_poly.pdbx_strand_id
1 'polypeptide(L)'
;MRKDLIGINPTASSFKIILDKVKHHAKQIQVELSGELENKHPTFPVSLIRLYKPADKELFPLRNPTPLAVPPVEQSEDKKISKVIQERRLRGKNQREYLVRYRNPVHEDGWLAESEIPNSDKLFKRFRHERRPKA
;
A
#
# COMPACT_ATOMS: atom_id res chain seq x y z
N MET A 1 15.63 -35.92 -28.72
CA MET A 1 14.82 -35.64 -27.50
C MET A 1 14.22 -34.26 -27.65
N ARG A 2 12.88 -34.14 -27.65
CA ARG A 2 12.19 -32.85 -27.79
C ARG A 2 12.31 -32.10 -26.46
N LYS A 3 12.92 -30.91 -26.50
CA LYS A 3 13.02 -30.01 -25.35
C LYS A 3 11.78 -29.13 -25.40
N ASP A 4 10.79 -29.42 -24.58
CA ASP A 4 9.61 -28.57 -24.46
C ASP A 4 10.01 -27.35 -23.61
N LEU A 5 10.56 -26.33 -24.27
CA LEU A 5 10.92 -25.06 -23.66
C LEU A 5 9.62 -24.28 -23.39
N ILE A 6 9.34 -24.02 -22.11
CA ILE A 6 8.13 -23.33 -21.68
C ILE A 6 8.56 -22.00 -21.03
N GLY A 7 8.59 -20.94 -21.84
CA GLY A 7 8.79 -19.57 -21.36
C GLY A 7 7.49 -19.07 -20.74
N ILE A 8 7.46 -18.92 -19.41
CA ILE A 8 6.29 -18.41 -18.68
C ILE A 8 6.76 -17.30 -17.75
N ASN A 9 6.22 -16.09 -17.95
CA ASN A 9 6.45 -14.97 -17.05
C ASN A 9 5.80 -15.23 -15.68
N PRO A 10 6.50 -14.95 -14.56
CA PRO A 10 6.02 -15.26 -13.22
C PRO A 10 4.95 -14.24 -12.80
N THR A 11 3.71 -14.70 -12.69
CA THR A 11 2.62 -14.00 -12.00
C THR A 11 1.95 -15.05 -11.11
N ALA A 12 1.30 -14.69 -9.99
CA ALA A 12 0.75 -15.69 -9.06
C ALA A 12 -0.14 -16.78 -9.74
N SER A 13 -0.83 -16.41 -10.83
CA SER A 13 -1.63 -17.30 -11.66
C SER A 13 -0.83 -18.30 -12.51
N SER A 14 0.43 -18.02 -12.83
CA SER A 14 1.26 -18.89 -13.69
C SER A 14 1.88 -20.08 -12.95
N PHE A 15 2.00 -20.01 -11.62
CA PHE A 15 2.49 -21.13 -10.79
C PHE A 15 1.58 -22.36 -10.81
N LYS A 16 0.26 -22.18 -10.87
CA LYS A 16 -0.70 -23.30 -10.95
C LYS A 16 -0.55 -24.07 -12.27
N ILE A 17 -0.36 -23.34 -13.38
CA ILE A 17 -0.16 -23.90 -14.72
C ILE A 17 1.18 -24.66 -14.80
N ILE A 18 2.23 -24.13 -14.16
CA ILE A 18 3.52 -24.81 -14.03
C ILE A 18 3.36 -26.13 -13.27
N LEU A 19 2.70 -26.12 -12.11
CA LEU A 19 2.53 -27.31 -11.26
C LEU A 19 1.71 -28.43 -11.92
N ASP A 20 0.66 -28.09 -12.65
CA ASP A 20 -0.17 -29.10 -13.33
C ASP A 20 0.60 -29.76 -14.50
N LYS A 21 1.39 -29.00 -15.26
CA LYS A 21 2.22 -29.56 -16.34
C LYS A 21 3.38 -30.42 -15.83
N VAL A 22 3.96 -30.08 -14.67
CA VAL A 22 5.03 -30.86 -14.01
C VAL A 22 4.56 -32.25 -13.62
N LYS A 23 3.38 -32.35 -13.01
CA LYS A 23 2.83 -33.62 -12.54
C LYS A 23 2.65 -34.63 -13.67
N HIS A 24 2.43 -34.15 -14.89
CA HIS A 24 2.12 -35.03 -16.01
C HIS A 24 3.35 -35.39 -16.85
N HIS A 25 4.30 -34.49 -17.13
CA HIS A 25 5.30 -34.77 -18.20
C HIS A 25 6.76 -34.26 -18.03
N ALA A 26 7.15 -33.52 -16.98
CA ALA A 26 8.47 -32.88 -16.95
C ALA A 26 9.47 -33.51 -15.97
N LYS A 27 10.66 -33.90 -16.46
CA LYS A 27 11.82 -34.28 -15.60
C LYS A 27 12.61 -33.06 -15.08
N GLN A 28 12.52 -31.92 -15.76
CA GLN A 28 13.20 -30.67 -15.40
C GLN A 28 12.41 -29.48 -15.95
N ILE A 29 12.37 -28.36 -15.23
CA ILE A 29 11.82 -27.08 -15.68
C ILE A 29 12.90 -26.03 -15.57
N GLN A 30 12.99 -25.17 -16.58
CA GLN A 30 13.75 -23.94 -16.52
C GLN A 30 12.73 -22.80 -16.36
N VAL A 31 12.85 -22.04 -15.26
CA VAL A 31 12.02 -20.88 -14.99
C VAL A 31 12.84 -19.65 -15.36
N GLU A 32 12.36 -18.88 -16.32
CA GLU A 32 12.95 -17.58 -16.68
C GLU A 32 12.29 -16.50 -15.81
N LEU A 33 13.04 -15.94 -14.87
CA LEU A 33 12.62 -14.74 -14.14
C LEU A 33 13.16 -13.51 -14.86
N SER A 34 12.31 -12.50 -15.04
CA SER A 34 12.64 -11.22 -15.68
C SER A 34 12.87 -10.11 -14.65
N GLY A 35 13.75 -9.16 -14.94
CA GLY A 35 13.98 -7.96 -14.12
C GLY A 35 15.11 -8.11 -13.09
N GLU A 36 14.96 -7.55 -11.89
CA GLU A 36 16.03 -7.52 -10.86
C GLU A 36 16.48 -8.91 -10.34
N LEU A 37 15.73 -9.96 -10.68
CA LEU A 37 15.94 -11.35 -10.26
C LEU A 37 16.77 -12.17 -11.26
N GLU A 38 17.09 -11.63 -12.45
CA GLU A 38 17.88 -12.31 -13.48
C GLU A 38 19.29 -12.70 -13.00
N ASN A 39 19.92 -11.85 -12.18
CA ASN A 39 21.32 -12.01 -11.77
C ASN A 39 21.53 -12.82 -10.47
N LYS A 40 20.46 -13.29 -9.82
CA LYS A 40 20.53 -13.97 -8.51
C LYS A 40 19.80 -15.30 -8.51
N HIS A 41 19.97 -16.12 -9.54
CA HIS A 41 19.28 -17.40 -9.59
C HIS A 41 20.09 -18.55 -8.99
N PRO A 42 19.81 -18.99 -7.75
CA PRO A 42 20.14 -20.35 -7.37
C PRO A 42 19.25 -21.28 -8.19
N THR A 43 19.87 -22.20 -8.93
CA THR A 43 19.18 -23.30 -9.59
C THR A 43 18.48 -24.13 -8.51
N PHE A 44 17.16 -23.97 -8.36
CA PHE A 44 16.40 -24.74 -7.39
C PHE A 44 16.08 -26.12 -7.99
N PRO A 45 16.52 -27.23 -7.37
CA PRO A 45 16.17 -28.54 -7.85
C PRO A 45 14.67 -28.77 -7.66
N VAL A 46 14.00 -29.20 -8.73
CA VAL A 46 12.55 -29.46 -8.78
C VAL A 46 12.12 -30.50 -7.74
N SER A 47 13.03 -31.38 -7.30
CA SER A 47 12.81 -32.35 -6.22
C SER A 47 12.52 -31.72 -4.85
N LEU A 48 12.93 -30.47 -4.64
CA LEU A 48 12.65 -29.73 -3.41
C LEU A 48 11.32 -28.96 -3.47
N ILE A 49 10.69 -28.86 -4.64
CA ILE A 49 9.38 -28.24 -4.78
C ILE A 49 8.33 -29.19 -4.21
N ARG A 50 7.83 -28.89 -3.02
CA ARG A 50 6.73 -29.61 -2.39
C ARG A 50 5.44 -28.84 -2.58
N LEU A 51 4.38 -29.52 -2.99
CA LEU A 51 3.04 -28.94 -3.00
C LEU A 51 2.68 -28.55 -1.57
N TYR A 52 2.31 -27.28 -1.37
CA TYR A 52 1.77 -26.84 -0.09
C TYR A 52 0.49 -27.63 0.21
N LYS A 53 0.49 -28.36 1.32
CA LYS A 53 -0.70 -29.01 1.86
C LYS A 53 -1.21 -28.16 3.01
N PRO A 54 -2.52 -27.85 3.08
CA PRO A 54 -3.08 -27.24 4.28
C PRO A 54 -2.78 -28.15 5.48
N ALA A 55 -2.63 -27.54 6.66
CA ALA A 55 -2.41 -28.30 7.88
C ALA A 55 -3.58 -29.27 8.09
N ASP A 56 -3.27 -30.55 8.23
CA ASP A 56 -4.26 -31.57 8.51
C ASP A 56 -4.77 -31.42 9.96
N LYS A 57 -6.08 -31.33 10.12
CA LYS A 57 -6.74 -31.11 11.42
C LYS A 57 -6.71 -32.35 12.29
N GLU A 58 -6.64 -33.55 11.70
CA GLU A 58 -6.58 -34.81 12.46
C GLU A 58 -5.19 -35.03 13.04
N LEU A 59 -4.15 -34.74 12.26
CA LEU A 59 -2.74 -34.83 12.70
C LEU A 59 -2.32 -33.67 13.60
N PHE A 60 -2.94 -32.49 13.43
CA PHE A 60 -2.58 -31.28 14.18
C PHE A 60 -3.81 -30.55 14.74
N PRO A 61 -4.56 -31.18 15.67
CA PRO A 61 -5.81 -30.62 16.20
C PRO A 61 -5.62 -29.31 16.98
N LEU A 62 -4.41 -29.05 17.49
CA LEU A 62 -4.08 -27.84 18.25
C LEU A 62 -3.66 -26.66 17.36
N ARG A 63 -3.55 -26.83 16.04
CA ARG A 63 -3.21 -25.73 15.12
C ARG A 63 -4.46 -24.91 14.80
N ASN A 64 -4.76 -23.94 15.66
CA ASN A 64 -5.71 -22.89 15.33
C ASN A 64 -5.02 -21.79 14.50
N PRO A 65 -5.64 -21.28 13.44
CA PRO A 65 -5.08 -20.16 12.69
C PRO A 65 -5.01 -18.94 13.60
N THR A 66 -3.81 -18.43 13.83
CA THR A 66 -3.63 -17.17 14.56
C THR A 66 -4.31 -16.06 13.76
N PRO A 67 -5.22 -15.26 14.36
CA PRO A 67 -5.76 -14.10 13.67
C PRO A 67 -4.59 -13.20 13.27
N LEU A 68 -4.60 -12.74 12.02
CA LEU A 68 -3.60 -11.80 11.53
C LEU A 68 -3.71 -10.53 12.38
N ALA A 69 -2.70 -10.27 13.20
CA ALA A 69 -2.60 -9.03 13.94
C ALA A 69 -2.36 -7.91 12.94
N VAL A 70 -3.42 -7.17 12.60
CA VAL A 70 -3.28 -5.94 11.83
C VAL A 70 -2.43 -5.00 12.68
N PRO A 71 -1.30 -4.45 12.17
CA PRO A 71 -0.54 -3.47 12.91
C PRO A 71 -1.47 -2.30 13.28
N PRO A 72 -1.33 -1.71 14.47
CA PRO A 72 -2.13 -0.56 14.85
C PRO A 72 -1.95 0.52 13.78
N VAL A 73 -3.01 0.80 13.03
CA VAL A 73 -3.07 1.98 12.18
C VAL A 73 -3.04 3.17 13.12
N GLU A 74 -2.04 4.04 12.99
CA GLU A 74 -2.00 5.30 13.74
C GLU A 74 -3.32 6.03 13.50
N GLN A 75 -4.21 5.99 14.50
CA GLN A 75 -5.45 6.72 14.46
C GLN A 75 -5.05 8.18 14.39
N SER A 76 -5.44 8.86 13.30
CA SER A 76 -5.23 10.29 13.17
C SER A 76 -5.88 10.96 14.38
N GLU A 77 -5.07 11.45 15.32
CA GLU A 77 -5.54 12.22 16.46
C GLU A 77 -6.49 13.31 15.95
N ASP A 78 -7.60 13.56 16.65
CA ASP A 78 -8.59 14.56 16.27
C ASP A 78 -7.97 15.97 16.30
N LYS A 79 -7.28 16.35 15.22
CA LYS A 79 -6.59 17.63 15.09
C LYS A 79 -7.60 18.76 15.03
N LYS A 80 -7.77 19.49 16.13
CA LYS A 80 -8.67 20.65 16.18
C LYS A 80 -8.00 21.86 15.56
N ILE A 81 -8.64 22.42 14.54
CA ILE A 81 -8.14 23.60 13.83
C ILE A 81 -8.47 24.88 14.60
N SER A 82 -7.45 25.72 14.83
CA SER A 82 -7.57 27.00 15.53
C SER A 82 -7.80 28.16 14.55
N LYS A 83 -6.93 28.29 13.55
CA LYS A 83 -6.86 29.48 12.68
C LYS A 83 -6.26 29.16 11.31
N VAL A 84 -6.71 29.89 10.30
CA VAL A 84 -6.09 29.91 8.96
C VAL A 84 -5.13 31.09 8.88
N ILE A 85 -3.89 30.83 8.45
CA ILE A 85 -2.79 31.82 8.39
C ILE A 85 -2.58 32.34 6.97
N GLN A 86 -2.58 31.45 5.99
CA GLN A 86 -2.27 31.77 4.59
C GLN A 86 -3.18 31.01 3.63
N GLU A 87 -3.27 31.53 2.42
CA GLU A 87 -3.93 30.88 1.28
C GLU A 87 -2.95 30.76 0.12
N ARG A 88 -2.99 29.64 -0.61
CA ARG A 88 -2.25 29.46 -1.85
C ARG A 88 -3.12 28.77 -2.90
N ARG A 89 -2.82 29.02 -4.17
CA ARG A 89 -3.40 28.31 -5.31
C ARG A 89 -2.37 27.35 -5.88
N LEU A 90 -2.74 26.09 -6.05
CA LEU A 90 -1.88 25.11 -6.69
C LEU A 90 -1.78 25.41 -8.19
N ARG A 91 -0.57 25.37 -8.75
CA ARG A 91 -0.39 25.50 -10.20
C ARG A 91 -0.98 24.28 -10.89
N GLY A 92 -1.83 24.51 -11.89
CA GLY A 92 -2.45 23.43 -12.68
C GLY A 92 -3.70 22.78 -12.08
N LYS A 93 -4.13 23.17 -10.86
CA LYS A 93 -5.42 22.75 -10.29
C LYS A 93 -6.21 23.99 -9.88
N ASN A 94 -7.52 24.01 -10.17
CA ASN A 94 -8.42 25.07 -9.68
C ASN A 94 -8.80 24.82 -8.20
N GLN A 95 -7.82 24.47 -7.37
CA GLN A 95 -7.98 24.16 -5.96
C GLN A 95 -7.14 25.12 -5.13
N ARG A 96 -7.72 25.54 -4.01
CA ARG A 96 -7.07 26.40 -3.01
C ARG A 96 -6.68 25.55 -1.82
N GLU A 97 -5.49 25.81 -1.31
CA GLU A 97 -5.03 25.26 -0.05
C GLU A 97 -4.86 26.38 0.96
N TYR A 98 -5.09 26.05 2.21
CA TYR A 98 -5.04 26.95 3.33
C TYR A 98 -4.01 26.44 4.34
N LEU A 99 -3.13 27.32 4.80
CA LEU A 99 -2.20 27.00 5.88
C LEU A 99 -2.94 27.11 7.20
N VAL A 100 -3.03 26.00 7.91
CA VAL A 100 -3.87 25.86 9.09
C VAL A 100 -3.01 25.65 10.33
N ARG A 101 -3.33 26.41 11.38
CA ARG A 101 -2.78 26.26 12.73
C ARG A 101 -3.71 25.45 13.60
N TYR A 102 -3.18 24.44 14.27
CA TYR A 102 -3.93 23.59 15.18
C TYR A 102 -4.00 24.16 16.60
N ARG A 103 -5.05 23.79 17.33
CA ARG A 103 -5.26 24.08 18.74
C ARG A 103 -4.93 22.81 19.52
N ASN A 104 -3.93 22.93 20.40
CA ASN A 104 -3.53 22.01 21.48
C ASN A 104 -3.94 20.53 21.32
N PRO A 105 -3.00 19.58 21.11
CA PRO A 105 -1.55 19.78 21.11
C PRO A 105 -1.08 20.65 19.94
N VAL A 106 0.07 21.29 20.12
CA VAL A 106 0.68 22.16 19.10
C VAL A 106 1.25 21.25 18.02
N HIS A 107 0.41 20.89 17.05
CA HIS A 107 0.87 20.26 15.82
C HIS A 107 1.50 21.29 14.89
N GLU A 108 2.36 20.81 14.00
CA GLU A 108 2.94 21.64 12.94
C GLU A 108 1.85 22.22 12.04
N ASP A 109 2.06 23.47 11.61
CA ASP A 109 1.16 24.14 10.68
C ASP A 109 1.19 23.39 9.33
N GLY A 110 0.02 23.02 8.81
CA GLY A 110 -0.12 22.19 7.62
C GLY A 110 -0.96 22.85 6.54
N TRP A 111 -0.65 22.57 5.28
CA TRP A 111 -1.50 22.95 4.15
C TRP A 111 -2.63 21.94 4.00
N LEU A 112 -3.87 22.41 4.07
CA LEU A 112 -5.07 21.59 3.90
C LEU A 112 -5.94 22.11 2.76
N ALA A 113 -6.64 21.19 2.11
CA ALA A 113 -7.65 21.55 1.13
C ALA A 113 -8.89 22.16 1.82
N GLU A 114 -9.67 22.95 1.07
CA GLU A 114 -10.92 23.54 1.57
C GLU A 114 -11.91 22.49 2.10
N SER A 115 -11.94 21.29 1.49
CA SER A 115 -12.80 20.17 1.87
C SER A 115 -12.38 19.48 3.17
N GLU A 116 -11.14 19.63 3.60
CA GLU A 116 -10.58 18.94 4.76
C GLU A 116 -10.74 19.76 6.05
N ILE A 117 -11.14 21.03 5.94
CA ILE A 117 -11.26 21.96 7.07
C ILE A 117 -12.71 21.94 7.60
N PRO A 118 -12.95 21.43 8.83
CA PRO A 118 -14.27 21.48 9.43
C PRO A 118 -14.63 22.93 9.80
N ASN A 119 -15.89 23.32 9.55
CA ASN A 119 -16.40 24.67 9.80
C ASN A 119 -15.59 25.79 9.10
N SER A 120 -15.09 25.51 7.89
CA SER A 120 -14.22 26.38 7.11
C SER A 120 -14.76 27.82 6.92
N ASP A 121 -16.06 27.99 6.73
CA ASP A 121 -16.72 29.31 6.56
C ASP A 121 -16.40 30.31 7.66
N LYS A 122 -16.46 29.87 8.93
CA LYS A 122 -16.21 30.75 10.09
C LYS A 122 -14.75 31.18 10.13
N LEU A 123 -13.84 30.26 9.83
CA LEU A 123 -12.41 30.51 9.81
C LEU A 123 -12.03 31.45 8.66
N PHE A 124 -12.57 31.24 7.47
CA PHE A 124 -12.31 32.09 6.30
C PHE A 124 -12.88 33.49 6.46
N LYS A 125 -14.06 33.65 7.09
CA LYS A 125 -14.61 34.98 7.40
C LYS A 125 -13.66 35.76 8.31
N ARG A 126 -13.15 35.14 9.37
CA ARG A 126 -12.16 35.74 10.28
C ARG A 126 -10.86 36.09 9.55
N PHE A 127 -10.33 35.16 8.76
CA PHE A 127 -9.13 35.36 7.96
C PHE A 127 -9.25 36.55 6.99
N ARG A 128 -10.38 36.64 6.26
CA ARG A 128 -10.66 37.78 5.36
C ARG A 128 -10.78 39.10 6.12
N HIS A 129 -11.38 39.09 7.31
CA HIS A 129 -11.49 40.29 8.15
C HIS A 129 -10.11 40.78 8.62
N GLU A 130 -9.24 39.87 9.06
CA GLU A 130 -7.88 40.20 9.51
C GLU A 130 -6.98 40.74 8.39
N ARG A 131 -7.18 40.28 7.14
CA ARG A 131 -6.40 40.75 5.98
C ARG A 131 -6.89 42.06 5.38
N ARG A 132 -8.03 42.59 5.84
CA ARG A 132 -8.46 43.92 5.39
C ARG A 132 -7.48 44.96 5.95
N PRO A 133 -6.99 45.90 5.13
CA PRO A 133 -6.21 47.02 5.66
C PRO A 133 -7.08 47.75 6.68
N LYS A 134 -6.54 48.02 7.87
CA LYS A 134 -7.19 48.93 8.81
C LYS A 134 -7.18 50.31 8.16
N ALA A 135 -8.37 50.84 7.91
CA ALA A 135 -8.56 52.21 7.44
C ALA A 135 -8.08 53.21 8.50
#